data_AF-A0A645G348-F1
#
_entry.id   AF-A0A645G348-F1
#
_cell.length_a   1.000
_cell.length_b   1.000
_cell.length_c   1.000
_cell.angle_alpha   90.00
_cell.angle_beta   90.00
_cell.angle_gamma   90.00
#
_symmetry.space_group_name_H-M   'P 1'
#
loop_
_entity.id
_entity.type
_entity.pdbx_description
1 polymer ?
#
loop_
_entity_poly.entity_id
_entity_poly.type
_entity_poly.pdbx_seq_one_letter_code
_entity_poly.pdbx_strand_id
1 'polypeptide(L)'
;MFGGVLENFWGPKRFLIYYLITGIGAGIVQQLFWTVEYQSVITAMNEAIAANSGEHLLASQHILEKYFRLSSLTKFSAADLMELKRMFLNLPVTVGASGSVFGLLLAFGWLFPDVKLIMLFFPVPIRARIFVLIYGVAELFLGVANFSGDSVAHFAHLGGMLFGIILILIWKKRPFKF
;
A
#
# COMPACT_ATOMS: atom_id res chain seq x y z
N MET A 1 -2.44 9.70 20.11
CA MET A 1 -3.86 9.99 20.40
C MET A 1 -4.75 8.75 20.20
N PHE A 2 -4.83 8.17 19.01
CA PHE A 2 -5.72 7.02 18.74
C PHE A 2 -5.28 5.72 19.42
N GLY A 3 -3.98 5.42 19.41
CA GLY A 3 -3.43 4.18 19.96
C GLY A 3 -3.78 3.96 21.44
N GLY A 4 -3.56 4.96 22.29
CA GLY A 4 -3.88 4.86 23.72
C GLY A 4 -5.37 4.66 24.01
N VAL A 5 -6.27 5.27 23.23
CA VAL A 5 -7.72 5.04 23.37
C VAL A 5 -8.08 3.59 23.03
N LEU A 6 -7.51 3.06 21.94
CA LEU A 6 -7.73 1.68 21.52
C LEU A 6 -7.10 0.67 22.48
N GLU A 7 -5.92 0.97 23.02
CA GLU A 7 -5.26 0.16 24.03
C GLU A 7 -6.05 0.11 25.34
N ASN A 8 -6.60 1.23 25.80
CA ASN A 8 -7.49 1.26 26.96
C ASN A 8 -8.79 0.48 26.71
N PHE A 9 -9.32 0.53 25.47
CA PHE A 9 -10.57 -0.16 25.11
C PHE A 9 -10.40 -1.68 24.97
N TRP A 10 -9.30 -2.15 24.37
CA TRP A 10 -9.07 -3.57 24.10
C TRP A 10 -8.12 -4.27 25.08
N GLY A 11 -7.35 -3.52 25.85
CA GLY A 11 -6.20 -3.98 26.62
C GLY A 11 -4.93 -4.12 25.77
N PRO A 12 -3.74 -4.12 26.40
CA PRO A 12 -2.44 -4.06 25.73
C PRO A 12 -2.19 -5.26 24.80
N LYS A 13 -2.60 -6.47 25.21
CA LYS A 13 -2.38 -7.69 24.41
C LYS A 13 -3.10 -7.64 23.06
N ARG A 14 -4.37 -7.23 23.06
CA ARG A 14 -5.17 -7.14 21.82
C ARG A 14 -4.72 -5.98 20.96
N PHE A 15 -4.41 -4.85 21.59
CA PHE A 15 -3.83 -3.71 20.88
C PHE A 15 -2.56 -4.09 20.12
N LEU A 16 -1.63 -4.80 20.78
CA LEU A 16 -0.40 -5.26 20.14
C LEU A 16 -0.67 -6.22 18.98
N ILE A 17 -1.56 -7.20 19.16
CA ILE A 17 -1.97 -8.12 18.09
C ILE A 17 -2.56 -7.35 16.91
N TYR A 18 -3.45 -6.39 17.18
CA TYR A 18 -4.05 -5.55 16.15
C TYR A 18 -3.00 -4.77 15.37
N TYR A 19 -2.09 -4.11 16.08
CA TYR A 19 -1.02 -3.31 15.51
C TYR A 19 -0.09 -4.14 14.61
N LEU A 20 0.30 -5.34 15.06
CA LEU A 20 1.17 -6.23 14.29
C LEU A 20 0.47 -6.81 13.07
N ILE A 21 -0.77 -7.28 13.21
CA ILE A 21 -1.54 -7.85 12.09
C ILE A 21 -1.80 -6.80 11.01
N THR A 22 -2.17 -5.59 11.39
CA THR A 22 -2.37 -4.49 10.43
C THR A 22 -1.08 -4.09 9.73
N GLY A 23 0.07 -4.12 10.42
CA GLY A 23 1.38 -3.88 9.81
C GLY A 23 1.80 -4.96 8.82
N ILE A 24 1.62 -6.24 9.17
CA ILE A 24 1.89 -7.37 8.27
C ILE A 24 0.94 -7.30 7.05
N GLY A 25 -0.35 -7.04 7.29
CA GLY A 25 -1.36 -6.87 6.25
C GLY A 25 -1.03 -5.73 5.29
N ALA A 26 -0.54 -4.60 5.80
CA ALA A 26 -0.05 -3.48 5.00
C ALA A 26 1.07 -3.91 4.05
N GLY A 27 2.09 -4.62 4.57
CA GLY A 27 3.19 -5.14 3.74
C GLY A 27 2.72 -6.10 2.66
N ILE A 28 1.81 -7.02 2.99
CA ILE A 28 1.24 -7.97 2.03
C ILE A 28 0.51 -7.24 0.90
N VAL A 29 -0.37 -6.29 1.22
CA VAL A 29 -1.17 -5.59 0.21
C VAL A 29 -0.28 -4.72 -0.68
N GLN A 30 0.72 -4.04 -0.12
CA GLN A 30 1.69 -3.28 -0.92
C GLN A 30 2.48 -4.18 -1.88
N GLN A 31 2.93 -5.35 -1.41
CA GLN A 31 3.67 -6.30 -2.24
C GLN A 31 2.80 -6.90 -3.37
N LEU A 32 1.53 -7.19 -3.08
CA LEU A 32 0.57 -7.65 -4.07
C LEU A 32 0.30 -6.58 -5.12
N PHE A 33 0.15 -5.32 -4.71
CA PHE A 33 -0.04 -4.21 -5.63
C PHE A 33 1.14 -4.10 -6.61
N TRP A 34 2.38 -4.08 -6.12
CA TRP A 34 3.56 -4.05 -7.00
C TRP A 34 3.64 -5.25 -7.95
N THR A 35 3.27 -6.43 -7.48
CA THR A 35 3.23 -7.63 -8.35
C THR A 35 2.30 -7.40 -9.55
N VAL A 36 1.12 -6.81 -9.33
CA VAL A 36 0.16 -6.52 -10.38
C VAL A 36 0.65 -5.39 -11.29
N GLU A 37 1.11 -4.28 -10.69
CA GLU A 37 1.55 -3.09 -11.41
C GLU A 37 2.74 -3.38 -12.34
N TYR A 38 3.71 -4.17 -11.86
CA TYR A 38 4.93 -4.49 -12.61
C TYR A 38 4.78 -5.64 -13.61
N GLN A 39 3.65 -6.36 -13.58
CA GLN A 39 3.45 -7.53 -14.43
C GLN A 39 3.65 -7.22 -15.91
N SER A 40 3.15 -6.08 -16.39
CA SER A 40 3.28 -5.64 -17.78
C SER A 40 4.74 -5.43 -18.20
N VAL A 41 5.53 -4.78 -17.35
CA VAL A 41 6.98 -4.56 -17.55
C VAL A 41 7.73 -5.89 -17.58
N ILE A 42 7.43 -6.77 -16.61
CA ILE A 42 8.07 -8.08 -16.48
C ILE A 42 7.77 -8.95 -17.71
N THR A 43 6.53 -8.96 -18.19
CA THR A 43 6.15 -9.69 -19.41
C THR A 43 6.91 -9.17 -20.63
N ALA A 44 6.97 -7.86 -20.84
CA ALA A 44 7.72 -7.27 -21.95
C ALA A 44 9.21 -7.66 -21.92
N MET A 45 9.83 -7.63 -20.74
CA MET A 45 11.22 -8.07 -20.57
C MET A 45 11.38 -9.57 -20.84
N ASN A 46 10.46 -10.41 -20.37
CA ASN A 46 10.51 -11.85 -20.59
C ASN A 46 10.42 -12.21 -22.08
N GLU A 47 9.53 -11.56 -22.82
CA GLU A 47 9.37 -11.77 -24.27
C GLU A 47 10.64 -11.38 -25.03
N ALA A 48 11.23 -10.23 -24.72
CA ALA A 48 12.48 -9.79 -25.33
C ALA A 48 13.69 -10.68 -24.96
N ILE A 49 13.76 -11.18 -23.73
CA ILE A 49 14.77 -12.16 -23.29
C ILE A 49 14.59 -13.48 -24.06
N ALA A 50 13.37 -13.99 -24.17
CA ALA A 50 13.07 -15.25 -24.86
C ALA A 50 13.36 -15.18 -26.36
N ALA A 51 13.09 -14.03 -26.98
CA ALA A 51 13.42 -13.77 -28.38
C ALA A 51 14.91 -13.43 -28.61
N ASN A 52 15.68 -13.22 -27.54
CA ASN A 52 17.05 -12.72 -27.58
C ASN A 52 17.20 -11.45 -28.44
N SER A 53 16.21 -10.56 -28.38
CA SER A 53 16.17 -9.33 -29.18
C SER A 53 15.42 -8.22 -28.44
N GLY A 54 16.09 -7.07 -28.27
CA GLY A 54 15.49 -5.87 -27.71
C GLY A 54 14.42 -5.22 -28.59
N GLU A 55 14.26 -5.64 -29.86
CA GLU A 55 13.19 -5.14 -30.75
C GLU A 55 11.79 -5.39 -30.19
N HIS A 56 11.62 -6.50 -29.45
CA HIS A 56 10.34 -6.84 -28.82
C HIS A 56 9.91 -5.83 -27.73
N LEU A 57 10.84 -5.01 -27.21
CA LEU A 57 10.51 -3.97 -26.24
C LEU A 57 9.82 -2.77 -26.86
N LEU A 58 9.94 -2.56 -28.19
CA LEU A 58 9.35 -1.40 -28.87
C LEU A 58 7.82 -1.36 -28.73
N ALA A 59 7.16 -2.53 -28.79
CA ALA A 59 5.72 -2.66 -28.59
C ALA A 59 5.26 -2.20 -27.19
N SER A 60 6.14 -2.34 -26.20
CA SER A 60 5.87 -2.00 -24.79
C SER A 60 6.61 -0.74 -24.32
N GLN A 61 7.16 0.06 -25.24
CA GLN A 61 7.97 1.24 -24.93
C GLN A 61 7.23 2.22 -24.02
N HIS A 62 5.96 2.51 -24.33
CA HIS A 62 5.11 3.42 -23.53
C HIS A 62 4.93 2.98 -22.07
N ILE A 63 5.03 1.67 -21.78
CA ILE A 63 4.95 1.12 -20.42
C ILE A 63 6.32 1.24 -19.74
N LEU A 64 7.39 0.89 -20.46
CA LEU A 64 8.76 0.95 -19.97
C LEU A 64 9.17 2.37 -19.59
N GLU A 65 8.72 3.36 -20.35
CA GLU A 65 8.99 4.79 -20.09
C GLU A 65 8.36 5.29 -18.77
N LYS A 66 7.44 4.56 -18.15
CA LYS A 66 6.98 4.89 -16.79
C LYS A 66 8.07 4.65 -15.73
N TYR A 67 8.92 3.67 -15.97
CA TYR A 67 9.88 3.14 -14.98
C TYR A 67 11.33 3.43 -15.34
N PHE A 68 11.63 3.54 -16.63
CA PHE A 68 12.98 3.68 -17.12
C PHE A 68 13.10 4.86 -18.09
N ARG A 69 14.33 5.36 -18.22
CA ARG A 69 14.74 6.31 -19.26
C ARG A 69 15.73 5.60 -20.16
N LEU A 70 15.22 4.70 -21.00
CA LEU A 70 16.04 3.89 -21.90
C LEU A 70 16.15 4.57 -23.26
N SER A 71 17.31 4.40 -23.89
CA SER A 71 17.51 4.75 -25.30
C SER A 71 18.05 3.54 -26.03
N SER A 72 17.87 3.48 -27.35
CA SER A 72 18.34 2.37 -28.18
C SER A 72 17.86 0.99 -27.70
N LEU A 73 16.54 0.82 -27.49
CA LEU A 73 15.93 -0.43 -26.99
C LEU A 73 16.35 -1.68 -27.79
N THR A 74 16.59 -1.55 -29.08
CA THR A 74 17.00 -2.65 -29.97
C THR A 74 18.41 -3.18 -29.71
N LYS A 75 19.25 -2.43 -28.98
CA LYS A 75 20.64 -2.82 -28.69
C LYS A 75 20.81 -3.68 -27.43
N PHE A 76 19.75 -3.84 -26.64
CA PHE A 76 19.81 -4.66 -25.44
C PHE A 76 19.93 -6.15 -25.81
N SER A 77 20.95 -6.81 -25.26
CA SER A 77 21.06 -8.28 -25.31
C SER A 77 20.16 -8.94 -24.27
N ALA A 78 19.91 -10.25 -24.39
CA ALA A 78 19.18 -10.99 -23.35
C ALA A 78 19.86 -10.88 -21.96
N ALA A 79 21.19 -10.88 -21.91
CA ALA A 79 21.94 -10.72 -20.66
C ALA A 79 21.69 -9.35 -20.01
N ASP A 80 21.71 -8.27 -20.81
CA ASP A 80 21.42 -6.92 -20.32
C ASP A 80 20.01 -6.82 -19.74
N LEU A 81 19.04 -7.46 -20.41
CA LEU A 81 17.63 -7.46 -19.97
C LEU A 81 17.40 -8.31 -18.72
N MET A 82 18.10 -9.44 -18.59
CA MET A 82 18.06 -10.24 -17.37
C MET A 82 18.58 -9.44 -16.18
N GLU A 83 19.68 -8.71 -16.35
CA GLU A 83 20.24 -7.87 -15.29
C GLU A 83 19.34 -6.66 -14.98
N LEU A 84 18.82 -5.98 -16.02
CA LEU A 84 17.87 -4.89 -15.84
C LEU A 84 16.61 -5.33 -15.09
N LYS A 85 16.04 -6.49 -15.47
CA LYS A 85 14.89 -7.10 -14.78
C LYS A 85 15.22 -7.40 -13.32
N ARG A 86 16.40 -7.96 -13.04
CA ARG A 86 16.84 -8.26 -11.67
C ARG A 86 16.94 -6.98 -10.83
N MET A 87 17.54 -5.93 -11.37
CA MET A 87 17.64 -4.64 -10.68
C MET A 87 16.24 -4.04 -10.42
N PHE A 88 15.37 -4.06 -11.43
CA PHE A 88 14.01 -3.54 -11.31
C PHE A 88 13.19 -4.24 -10.24
N LEU A 89 13.27 -5.57 -10.15
CA LEU A 89 12.54 -6.35 -9.13
C LEU A 89 13.06 -6.14 -7.70
N ASN A 90 14.31 -5.66 -7.54
CA ASN A 90 14.92 -5.38 -6.24
C ASN A 90 14.84 -3.90 -5.83
N LEU A 91 14.37 -3.02 -6.72
CA LEU A 91 14.22 -1.59 -6.47
C LEU A 91 13.11 -1.23 -5.46
N PRO A 92 11.92 -1.86 -5.47
CA PRO A 92 10.82 -1.47 -4.61
C PRO A 92 11.13 -1.79 -3.14
N VAL A 93 11.21 -0.75 -2.32
CA VAL A 93 11.43 -0.87 -0.87
C VAL A 93 10.35 -0.09 -0.13
N THR A 94 9.60 -0.77 0.73
CA THR A 94 8.64 -0.14 1.65
C THR A 94 9.10 -0.33 3.07
N VAL A 95 9.25 0.79 3.80
CA VAL A 95 9.60 0.78 5.22
C VAL A 95 8.69 1.76 5.94
N GLY A 96 8.10 1.35 7.06
CA GLY A 96 7.35 2.25 7.91
C GLY A 96 6.31 1.57 8.79
N ALA A 97 6.00 2.23 9.91
CA ALA A 97 4.91 1.83 10.81
C ALA A 97 3.53 2.34 10.35
N SER A 98 3.48 3.17 9.30
CA SER A 98 2.29 3.91 8.90
C SER A 98 1.12 3.00 8.50
N GLY A 99 1.38 1.83 7.92
CA GLY A 99 0.34 0.82 7.65
C GLY A 99 -0.42 0.41 8.93
N SER A 100 0.29 0.10 10.01
CA SER A 100 -0.32 -0.17 11.32
C SER A 100 -1.09 1.05 11.85
N VAL A 101 -0.55 2.26 11.67
CA VAL A 101 -1.21 3.51 12.10
C VAL A 101 -2.52 3.73 11.35
N PHE A 102 -2.58 3.43 10.04
CA PHE A 102 -3.81 3.48 9.27
C PHE A 102 -4.83 2.41 9.70
N GLY A 103 -4.35 1.22 10.09
CA GLY A 103 -5.17 0.23 10.81
C GLY A 103 -5.77 0.82 12.09
N LEU A 104 -4.97 1.43 12.95
CA LEU A 104 -5.45 2.09 14.18
C LEU A 104 -6.43 3.22 13.88
N LEU A 105 -6.18 4.00 12.84
CA LEU A 105 -7.06 5.07 12.43
C LEU A 105 -8.43 4.51 12.03
N LEU A 106 -8.46 3.44 11.23
CA LEU A 106 -9.69 2.74 10.90
C LEU A 106 -10.40 2.19 12.14
N ALA A 107 -9.69 1.54 13.06
CA ALA A 107 -10.28 1.05 14.29
C ALA A 107 -10.93 2.16 15.10
N PHE A 108 -10.26 3.31 15.21
CA PHE A 108 -10.78 4.46 15.93
C PHE A 108 -12.03 5.02 15.26
N GLY A 109 -12.01 5.23 13.94
CA GLY A 109 -13.16 5.71 13.18
C GLY A 109 -14.35 4.74 13.20
N TRP A 110 -14.10 3.44 13.39
CA TRP A 110 -15.12 2.41 13.49
C TRP A 110 -15.74 2.31 14.89
N LEU A 111 -14.91 2.32 15.94
CA LEU A 111 -15.35 2.13 17.33
C LEU A 111 -15.83 3.41 18.00
N PHE A 112 -15.27 4.56 17.62
CA PHE A 112 -15.59 5.87 18.19
C PHE A 112 -16.07 6.85 17.10
N PRO A 113 -17.11 6.48 16.34
CA PRO A 113 -17.37 7.08 15.04
C PRO A 113 -17.91 8.51 15.11
N ASP A 114 -18.42 8.94 16.26
CA ASP A 114 -18.98 10.28 16.50
C ASP A 114 -18.03 11.22 17.27
N VAL A 115 -16.84 10.73 17.66
CA VAL A 115 -15.80 11.59 18.22
C VAL A 115 -15.39 12.63 17.18
N LYS A 116 -15.35 13.89 17.58
CA LYS A 116 -14.98 15.01 16.72
C LYS A 116 -13.46 15.25 16.80
N LEU A 117 -12.79 15.17 15.67
CA LEU A 117 -11.37 15.44 15.50
C LEU A 117 -11.18 16.88 15.03
N ILE A 118 -10.29 17.60 15.70
CA ILE A 118 -9.86 18.94 15.28
C ILE A 118 -8.46 18.80 14.69
N MET A 119 -8.29 19.23 13.44
CA MET A 119 -7.00 19.16 12.75
C MET A 119 -6.17 20.40 13.10
N LEU A 120 -4.86 20.23 13.25
CA LEU A 120 -3.95 21.31 13.64
C LEU A 120 -4.06 22.54 12.72
N PHE A 121 -4.16 22.32 11.41
CA PHE A 121 -4.21 23.37 10.39
C PHE A 121 -5.62 23.70 9.89
N PHE A 122 -6.62 22.90 10.29
CA PHE A 122 -8.00 23.11 9.89
C PHE A 122 -8.90 22.96 11.12
N PRO A 123 -9.23 24.09 11.80
CA PRO A 123 -9.92 24.08 13.09
C PRO A 123 -11.43 23.80 12.96
N VAL A 124 -11.85 22.99 11.99
CA VAL A 124 -13.24 22.54 11.84
C VAL A 124 -13.32 21.12 12.39
N PRO A 125 -14.19 20.87 13.40
CA PRO A 125 -14.34 19.53 13.95
C PRO A 125 -14.98 18.56 12.94
N ILE A 126 -14.29 17.47 12.61
CA ILE A 126 -14.77 16.42 11.70
C ILE A 126 -15.02 15.14 12.50
N ARG A 127 -16.17 14.49 12.29
CA ARG A 127 -16.44 13.19 12.94
C ARG A 127 -15.43 12.16 12.48
N ALA A 128 -14.92 11.34 13.39
CA ALA A 128 -13.89 10.36 13.13
C ALA A 128 -14.25 9.44 11.95
N ARG A 129 -15.48 8.92 11.87
CA ARG A 129 -15.90 8.08 10.74
C ARG A 129 -15.73 8.76 9.37
N ILE A 130 -16.04 10.06 9.31
CA ILE A 130 -16.01 10.85 8.07
C ILE A 130 -14.56 11.14 7.70
N PHE A 131 -13.76 11.54 8.68
CA PHE A 131 -12.33 11.74 8.50
C PHE A 131 -11.64 10.48 7.94
N VAL A 132 -11.88 9.34 8.56
CA VAL A 132 -11.29 8.06 8.13
C VAL A 132 -11.75 7.65 6.74
N LEU A 133 -13.05 7.82 6.42
CA LEU A 133 -13.57 7.51 5.10
C LEU A 133 -12.95 8.38 4.02
N ILE A 134 -12.92 9.71 4.23
CA ILE A 134 -12.31 10.65 3.29
C ILE A 134 -10.83 10.32 3.09
N TYR A 135 -10.11 10.05 4.18
CA TYR A 135 -8.69 9.77 4.09
C TYR A 135 -8.43 8.44 3.36
N GLY A 136 -9.20 7.38 3.64
CA GLY A 136 -9.10 6.11 2.91
C GLY A 136 -9.41 6.26 1.41
N VAL A 137 -10.41 7.07 1.04
CA VAL A 137 -10.70 7.35 -0.38
C VAL A 137 -9.58 8.17 -1.02
N ALA A 138 -9.02 9.16 -0.32
CA ALA A 138 -7.90 9.94 -0.80
C ALA A 138 -6.66 9.06 -1.03
N GLU A 139 -6.33 8.15 -0.11
CA GLU A 139 -5.24 7.20 -0.25
C GLU A 139 -5.42 6.28 -1.47
N LEU A 140 -6.64 5.79 -1.70
CA LEU A 140 -6.94 5.00 -2.90
C LEU A 140 -6.77 5.81 -4.17
N PHE A 141 -7.28 7.05 -4.19
CA PHE A 141 -7.12 7.92 -5.35
C PHE A 141 -5.65 8.22 -5.64
N LEU A 142 -4.87 8.62 -4.63
CA LEU A 142 -3.45 8.94 -4.78
C LEU A 142 -2.65 7.72 -5.25
N GLY A 143 -2.90 6.55 -4.65
CA GLY A 143 -2.25 5.30 -5.04
C GLY A 143 -2.55 4.86 -6.47
N VAL A 144 -3.77 5.07 -6.97
CA VAL A 144 -4.14 4.71 -8.36
C VAL A 144 -3.68 5.78 -9.36
N ALA A 145 -3.75 7.06 -8.99
CA ALA A 145 -3.38 8.17 -9.85
C ALA A 145 -1.87 8.20 -10.14
N ASN A 146 -1.03 7.66 -9.24
CA ASN A 146 0.41 7.53 -9.42
C ASN A 146 1.08 8.84 -9.85
N PHE A 147 0.88 9.91 -9.06
CA PHE A 147 1.43 11.22 -9.36
C PHE A 147 2.96 11.20 -9.35
N SER A 148 3.57 11.90 -10.32
CA SER A 148 5.02 12.01 -10.39
C SER A 148 5.60 12.67 -9.14
N GLY A 149 6.60 12.04 -8.54
CA GLY A 149 7.26 12.53 -7.32
C GLY A 149 6.59 12.08 -6.01
N ASP A 150 5.49 11.33 -6.09
CA ASP A 150 4.91 10.66 -4.93
C ASP A 150 5.75 9.44 -4.55
N SER A 151 6.10 9.34 -3.26
CA SER A 151 6.90 8.26 -2.69
C SER A 151 6.16 7.55 -1.55
N VAL A 152 4.86 7.75 -1.42
CA VAL A 152 4.05 7.17 -0.35
C VAL A 152 3.55 5.78 -0.74
N ALA A 153 3.69 4.82 0.17
CA ALA A 153 3.16 3.47 0.01
C ALA A 153 1.65 3.43 0.31
N HIS A 154 0.84 4.05 -0.55
CA HIS A 154 -0.61 4.20 -0.37
C HIS A 154 -1.34 2.86 -0.18
N PHE A 155 -0.93 1.81 -0.92
CA PHE A 155 -1.53 0.48 -0.77
C PHE A 155 -1.13 -0.20 0.54
N ALA A 156 -0.01 0.18 1.17
CA ALA A 156 0.31 -0.23 2.53
C ALA A 156 -0.67 0.38 3.54
N HIS A 157 -1.02 1.67 3.40
CA HIS A 157 -2.01 2.32 4.26
C HIS A 157 -3.39 1.65 4.12
N LEU A 158 -3.85 1.46 2.88
CA LEU A 158 -5.10 0.76 2.58
C LEU A 158 -5.08 -0.69 3.07
N GLY A 159 -3.94 -1.38 2.96
CA GLY A 159 -3.76 -2.73 3.49
C GLY A 159 -3.89 -2.80 5.01
N GLY A 160 -3.32 -1.82 5.72
CA GLY A 160 -3.50 -1.68 7.15
C GLY A 160 -4.96 -1.47 7.55
N MET A 161 -5.68 -0.63 6.81
CA MET A 161 -7.14 -0.44 6.98
C MET A 161 -7.92 -1.73 6.71
N LEU A 162 -7.61 -2.44 5.62
CA LEU A 162 -8.28 -3.68 5.21
C LEU A 162 -8.12 -4.79 6.26
N PHE A 163 -6.90 -5.07 6.67
CA PHE A 163 -6.65 -6.07 7.72
C PHE A 163 -7.22 -5.62 9.06
N GLY A 164 -7.22 -4.32 9.30
CA GLY A 164 -7.82 -3.71 10.49
C GLY A 164 -9.31 -3.98 10.58
N ILE A 165 -10.06 -3.79 9.49
CA ILE A 165 -11.50 -4.04 9.49
C ILE A 165 -11.81 -5.53 9.59
N ILE A 166 -11.04 -6.38 8.88
CA ILE A 166 -11.18 -7.84 8.94
C ILE A 166 -11.05 -8.32 10.39
N LEU A 167 -10.03 -7.87 11.11
CA LEU A 167 -9.78 -8.30 12.48
C LEU A 167 -10.87 -7.82 13.45
N ILE A 168 -11.36 -6.59 13.30
CA ILE A 168 -12.51 -6.07 14.07
C ILE A 168 -13.74 -6.95 13.85
N LEU A 169 -14.04 -7.32 12.59
CA LEU A 169 -15.19 -8.14 12.26
C LEU A 169 -15.06 -9.57 12.82
N ILE A 170 -13.87 -10.14 12.82
CA ILE A 170 -13.59 -11.45 13.45
C ILE A 170 -13.85 -11.38 14.96
N TRP A 171 -13.36 -10.35 15.65
CA TRP A 171 -13.57 -10.18 17.10
C TRP A 171 -15.03 -9.89 17.46
N LYS A 172 -15.78 -9.18 16.62
CA LYS A 172 -17.21 -8.91 16.84
C LYS A 172 -18.07 -10.18 16.79
N LYS A 173 -17.75 -11.14 15.91
CA LYS A 173 -18.50 -12.41 15.77
C LYS A 173 -18.28 -13.37 16.94
N ARG A 174 -17.22 -13.18 17.72
CA ARG A 174 -16.91 -13.96 18.91
C ARG A 174 -16.84 -13.00 20.12
N PRO A 175 -17.99 -12.41 20.53
CA PRO A 175 -18.01 -11.57 21.73
C PRO A 175 -17.54 -12.43 22.90
N PHE A 176 -16.52 -11.95 23.61
CA PHE A 176 -15.89 -12.75 24.64
C PHE A 176 -16.81 -12.90 25.85
N LYS A 177 -16.86 -14.12 26.38
CA LYS A 177 -17.32 -14.36 27.75
C LYS A 177 -16.21 -13.88 28.68
N PHE A 178 -16.50 -12.83 29.45
CA PHE A 178 -15.67 -12.43 30.59
C PHE A 178 -15.91 -13.41 31.74
#